data_AF-A0AAD0L9Q9-F1
#
_entry.id   AF-A0AAD0L9Q9-F1
#
_cell.length_a   1.000
_cell.length_b   1.000
_cell.length_c   1.000
_cell.angle_alpha   90.00
_cell.angle_beta   90.00
_cell.angle_gamma   90.00
#
_symmetry.space_group_name_H-M   'P 1'
#
loop_
_entity.id
_entity.type
_entity.pdbx_description
1 polymer ?
#
loop_
_entity_poly.entity_id
_entity_poly.type
_entity_poly.pdbx_seq_one_letter_code
_entity_poly.pdbx_strand_id
1 'polypeptide(L)'
;MHIDHLISGIVPVLPFASSEDAQAFLSNLEAEDQIALISALYFGRSHLHSDTVNEDYLPYLLSGDMNRFWEQGNVAPSDFATVLYEKGSNLVSYYDAFIRATDGSGYDRSNY
;
A
#
# COMPACT_ATOMS: atom_id res chain seq x y z
N MET A 1 4.79 9.59 7.18
CA MET A 1 3.63 10.38 6.71
C MET A 1 2.37 9.54 6.91
N HIS A 2 1.19 10.14 7.06
CA HIS A 2 -0.04 9.36 7.21
C HIS A 2 -0.33 8.54 5.93
N ILE A 3 -0.72 7.27 6.05
CA ILE A 3 -0.89 6.38 4.89
C ILE A 3 -1.94 6.91 3.88
N ASP A 4 -3.00 7.60 4.33
CA ASP A 4 -4.00 8.17 3.42
C ASP A 4 -3.42 9.35 2.63
N HIS A 5 -2.48 10.11 3.21
CA HIS A 5 -1.76 11.16 2.49
C HIS A 5 -0.82 10.58 1.43
N LEU A 6 -0.12 9.48 1.75
CA LEU A 6 0.74 8.78 0.80
C LEU A 6 -0.07 8.24 -0.39
N ILE A 7 -1.21 7.59 -0.11
CA ILE A 7 -2.12 7.09 -1.15
C ILE A 7 -2.67 8.25 -1.99
N SER A 8 -3.11 9.34 -1.35
CA SER A 8 -3.60 10.52 -2.06
C SER A 8 -2.53 11.18 -2.94
N GLY A 9 -1.25 11.07 -2.55
CA GLY A 9 -0.12 11.59 -3.32
C GLY A 9 0.28 10.71 -4.51
N ILE A 10 0.20 9.38 -4.37
CA ILE A 10 0.55 8.46 -5.46
C ILE A 10 -0.55 8.34 -6.51
N VAL A 11 -1.83 8.30 -6.12
CA VAL A 11 -2.96 8.06 -7.04
C VAL A 11 -2.95 8.95 -8.30
N PRO A 12 -2.69 10.27 -8.23
CA PRO A 12 -2.67 11.14 -9.40
C PRO A 12 -1.55 10.86 -10.41
N VAL A 13 -0.48 10.19 -10.01
CA VAL A 13 0.66 9.86 -10.88
C VAL A 13 0.59 8.43 -11.44
N LEU A 14 -0.46 7.68 -11.09
CA LEU A 14 -0.67 6.33 -11.59
C LEU A 14 -1.43 6.30 -12.92
N PRO A 15 -1.14 5.33 -13.81
CA PRO A 15 0.00 4.41 -13.74
C PRO A 15 1.33 5.13 -14.06
N PHE A 16 2.43 4.67 -13.46
CA PHE A 16 3.76 5.16 -13.84
C PHE A 16 4.08 4.80 -15.29
N ALA A 17 4.65 5.75 -16.04
CA ALA A 17 5.01 5.54 -17.44
C ALA A 17 6.25 4.64 -17.61
N SER A 18 7.11 4.59 -16.58
CA SER A 18 8.32 3.77 -16.53
C SER A 18 8.66 3.35 -15.09
N SER A 19 9.56 2.37 -14.93
CA SER A 19 10.10 2.01 -13.62
C SER A 19 10.96 3.16 -13.05
N GLU A 20 11.63 3.92 -13.91
CA GLU A 20 12.40 5.10 -13.55
C GLU A 20 11.51 6.20 -12.95
N ASP A 21 10.31 6.43 -13.49
CA ASP A 21 9.34 7.39 -12.92
C ASP A 21 8.84 6.93 -11.55
N ALA A 22 8.57 5.63 -11.40
CA ALA A 22 8.21 5.04 -10.11
C ALA A 22 9.34 5.19 -9.08
N GLN A 23 10.59 4.94 -9.50
CA GLN A 23 11.77 5.13 -8.67
C GLN A 23 11.95 6.61 -8.28
N ALA A 24 11.75 7.54 -9.22
CA ALA A 24 11.85 8.97 -8.96
C ALA A 24 10.79 9.42 -7.94
N PHE A 25 9.56 8.89 -8.03
CA PHE A 25 8.53 9.11 -7.01
C PHE A 25 8.97 8.59 -5.63
N LEU A 26 9.40 7.33 -5.55
CA LEU A 26 9.84 6.71 -4.29
C LEU A 26 11.05 7.42 -3.67
N SER A 27 11.98 7.94 -4.48
CA SER A 27 13.16 8.66 -3.99
C SER A 27 12.84 9.98 -3.28
N ASN A 28 11.61 10.48 -3.39
CA ASN A 28 11.14 11.64 -2.62
C ASN A 28 10.49 11.27 -1.28
N LEU A 29 10.42 9.97 -0.96
CA LEU A 29 9.80 9.44 0.26
C LEU A 29 10.84 8.81 1.17
N GLU A 30 10.61 8.92 2.48
CA GLU A 30 11.37 8.19 3.49
C GLU A 30 11.16 6.67 3.35
N ALA A 31 12.13 5.88 3.77
CA ALA A 31 12.08 4.41 3.61
C ALA A 31 10.82 3.79 4.25
N GLU A 32 10.37 4.32 5.39
CA GLU A 32 9.16 3.86 6.07
C GLU A 32 7.89 4.13 5.24
N ASP A 33 7.83 5.29 4.57
CA ASP A 33 6.71 5.68 3.72
C ASP A 33 6.65 4.82 2.44
N GLN A 34 7.82 4.44 1.90
CA GLN A 34 7.90 3.49 0.79
C GLN A 34 7.37 2.12 1.20
N ILE A 35 7.76 1.61 2.37
CA ILE A 35 7.26 0.34 2.92
C ILE A 35 5.75 0.42 3.15
N ALA A 36 5.24 1.54 3.65
CA ALA A 36 3.81 1.73 3.88
C ALA A 36 3.00 1.64 2.58
N LEU A 37 3.48 2.27 1.49
CA LEU A 37 2.84 2.18 0.18
C LEU A 37 2.82 0.76 -0.41
N ILE A 38 3.92 0.02 -0.24
CA ILE A 38 4.02 -1.37 -0.72
C ILE A 38 3.14 -2.30 0.12
N SER A 39 3.09 -2.08 1.44
CA SER A 39 2.23 -2.83 2.36
C SER A 39 0.75 -2.61 2.02
N ALA A 40 0.34 -1.36 1.83
CA ALA A 40 -1.04 -1.01 1.45
C ALA A 40 -1.44 -1.63 0.10
N LEU A 41 -0.53 -1.63 -0.88
CA LEU A 41 -0.74 -2.30 -2.16
C LEU A 41 -1.01 -3.80 -2.00
N TYR A 42 -0.14 -4.53 -1.29
CA TYR A 42 -0.27 -5.98 -1.15
C TYR A 42 -1.48 -6.35 -0.31
N PHE A 43 -1.74 -5.59 0.75
CA PHE A 43 -2.93 -5.74 1.56
C PHE A 43 -4.19 -5.54 0.72
N GLY A 44 -4.28 -4.41 0.01
CA GLY A 44 -5.42 -4.07 -0.83
C GLY A 44 -5.67 -5.10 -1.92
N ARG A 45 -4.61 -5.61 -2.55
CA ARG A 45 -4.69 -6.72 -3.50
C ARG A 45 -5.35 -7.97 -2.89
N SER A 46 -4.99 -8.35 -1.67
CA SER A 46 -5.61 -9.49 -0.96
C SER A 46 -7.06 -9.25 -0.55
N HIS A 47 -7.54 -8.00 -0.59
CA HIS A 47 -8.87 -7.59 -0.17
C HIS A 47 -9.68 -6.94 -1.31
N LEU A 48 -9.31 -7.19 -2.57
CA LEU A 48 -9.91 -6.54 -3.73
C LEU A 48 -11.45 -6.68 -3.76
N HIS A 49 -11.97 -7.80 -3.26
CA HIS A 49 -13.40 -8.13 -3.20
C HIS A 49 -13.98 -8.20 -1.78
N SER A 50 -13.22 -7.74 -0.78
CA SER A 50 -13.67 -7.70 0.61
C SER A 50 -13.96 -6.26 1.03
N ASP A 51 -14.98 -6.08 1.86
CA ASP A 51 -15.29 -4.80 2.53
C ASP A 51 -14.71 -4.71 3.94
N THR A 52 -14.15 -5.81 4.44
CA THR A 52 -13.51 -5.91 5.75
C THR A 52 -12.17 -6.64 5.63
N VAL A 53 -11.31 -6.48 6.64
CA VAL A 53 -10.07 -7.22 6.81
C VAL A 53 -10.41 -8.69 7.02
N ASN A 54 -9.80 -9.56 6.21
CA ASN A 54 -9.96 -11.01 6.28
C ASN A 54 -9.30 -11.56 7.56
N GLU A 55 -9.74 -12.73 8.03
CA GLU A 55 -9.27 -13.33 9.29
C GLU A 55 -7.75 -13.48 9.39
N ASP A 56 -7.10 -13.86 8.28
CA ASP A 56 -5.63 -14.03 8.19
C ASP A 56 -4.85 -12.74 8.51
N TYR A 57 -5.51 -11.58 8.41
CA TYR A 57 -4.91 -10.27 8.60
C TYR A 57 -5.36 -9.56 9.89
N LEU A 58 -6.28 -10.14 10.65
CA LEU A 58 -6.73 -9.61 11.94
C LEU A 58 -5.59 -9.38 12.95
N PRO A 59 -4.53 -10.23 13.04
CA PRO A 59 -3.41 -9.96 13.94
C PRO A 59 -2.74 -8.61 13.67
N TYR A 60 -2.59 -8.23 12.40
CA TYR A 60 -1.97 -6.96 12.00
C TYR A 60 -2.90 -5.77 12.20
N LEU A 61 -4.21 -5.98 12.01
CA LEU A 61 -5.25 -5.00 12.35
C LEU A 61 -5.18 -4.65 13.85
N LEU A 62 -5.06 -5.67 14.71
CA LEU A 62 -5.03 -5.50 16.17
C LEU A 62 -3.69 -4.95 16.68
N SER A 63 -2.57 -5.26 16.02
CA SER A 63 -1.25 -4.74 16.41
C SER A 63 -0.99 -3.32 15.92
N GLY A 64 -1.73 -2.86 14.90
CA GLY A 64 -1.48 -1.58 14.25
C GLY A 64 -0.40 -1.63 13.17
N ASP A 65 0.18 -2.80 12.88
CA ASP A 65 1.29 -2.95 11.94
C ASP A 65 0.82 -3.21 10.49
N MET A 66 -0.38 -2.77 10.13
CA MET A 66 -0.92 -2.96 8.77
C MET A 66 -0.06 -2.29 7.70
N ASN A 67 0.50 -1.12 7.99
CA ASN A 67 1.42 -0.38 7.13
C ASN A 67 2.86 -0.96 7.13
N ARG A 68 3.13 -2.01 7.90
CA ARG A 68 4.42 -2.70 7.97
C ARG A 68 4.38 -4.11 7.39
N PHE A 69 3.20 -4.57 6.98
CA PHE A 69 3.02 -5.87 6.34
C PHE A 69 3.41 -5.81 4.86
N TRP A 70 4.72 -5.69 4.59
CA TRP A 70 5.26 -5.89 3.25
C TRP A 70 5.47 -7.39 3.07
N GLU A 71 4.65 -8.06 2.25
CA GLU A 71 4.76 -9.46 1.76
C GLU A 71 5.61 -10.43 2.62
N GLN A 72 5.50 -10.38 3.95
CA GLN A 72 6.40 -11.06 4.91
C GLN A 72 7.91 -10.94 4.63
N GLY A 73 8.39 -9.86 4.00
CA GLY A 73 9.80 -9.73 3.65
C GLY A 73 10.18 -10.14 2.23
N ASN A 74 9.23 -10.63 1.41
CA ASN A 74 9.54 -11.30 0.14
C ASN A 74 9.95 -10.35 -1.00
N VAL A 75 9.55 -9.08 -0.96
CA VAL A 75 9.98 -8.05 -1.93
C VAL A 75 11.19 -7.27 -1.40
N ALA A 76 12.32 -7.24 -2.09
CA ALA A 76 13.41 -6.37 -1.66
C ALA A 76 13.04 -4.89 -1.85
N PRO A 77 13.48 -3.96 -0.98
CA PRO A 77 13.24 -2.52 -1.20
C PRO A 77 13.74 -1.99 -2.55
N SER A 78 14.78 -2.62 -3.12
CA SER A 78 15.27 -2.32 -4.47
C SER A 78 14.26 -2.61 -5.58
N ASP A 79 13.26 -3.45 -5.31
CA ASP A 79 12.27 -3.90 -6.29
C ASP A 79 10.96 -3.10 -6.19
N PHE A 80 10.84 -2.17 -5.23
CA PHE A 80 9.61 -1.41 -5.01
C PHE A 80 9.17 -0.61 -6.24
N ALA A 81 10.10 0.06 -6.92
CA ALA A 81 9.82 0.80 -8.15
C ALA A 81 9.27 -0.11 -9.25
N THR A 82 9.91 -1.27 -9.45
CA THR A 82 9.48 -2.29 -10.41
C THR A 82 8.09 -2.81 -10.07
N VAL A 83 7.81 -3.10 -8.80
CA VAL A 83 6.48 -3.55 -8.35
C VAL A 83 5.41 -2.50 -8.68
N LEU A 84 5.64 -1.23 -8.36
CA LEU A 84 4.70 -0.16 -8.67
C LEU A 84 4.45 -0.02 -10.17
N TYR A 85 5.51 -0.03 -10.98
CA TYR A 85 5.41 0.03 -12.43
C TYR A 85 4.63 -1.17 -13.01
N GLU A 86 4.98 -2.40 -12.62
CA GLU A 86 4.36 -3.62 -13.16
C GLU A 86 2.89 -3.79 -12.76
N LYS A 87 2.48 -3.33 -11.58
CA LYS A 87 1.06 -3.39 -11.18
C LYS A 87 0.20 -2.41 -11.98
N GLY A 88 0.80 -1.33 -12.48
CA GLY A 88 0.17 -0.40 -13.42
C GLY A 88 -1.17 0.14 -12.92
N SER A 89 -2.19 0.11 -13.78
CA SER A 89 -3.52 0.65 -13.46
C SER A 89 -4.25 -0.08 -12.34
N ASN A 90 -3.85 -1.31 -11.99
CA ASN A 90 -4.49 -2.05 -10.89
C ASN A 90 -4.19 -1.42 -9.53
N LEU A 91 -3.13 -0.62 -9.43
CA LEU A 91 -2.73 0.03 -8.19
C LEU A 91 -3.84 0.87 -7.57
N VAL A 92 -4.60 1.60 -8.38
CA VAL A 92 -5.74 2.39 -7.91
C VAL A 92 -6.75 1.50 -7.20
N SER A 93 -7.14 0.39 -7.84
CA SER A 93 -8.08 -0.57 -7.23
C SER A 93 -7.54 -1.24 -5.97
N TYR A 94 -6.22 -1.46 -5.89
CA TYR A 94 -5.61 -2.01 -4.68
C TYR A 94 -5.63 -1.00 -3.54
N TYR A 95 -5.25 0.26 -3.78
CA TYR A 95 -5.32 1.30 -2.76
C TYR A 95 -6.75 1.58 -2.30
N ASP A 96 -7.71 1.59 -3.21
CA ASP A 96 -9.14 1.72 -2.89
C ASP A 96 -9.62 0.56 -2.01
N ALA A 97 -9.20 -0.68 -2.33
CA ALA A 97 -9.53 -1.85 -1.54
C ALA A 97 -8.90 -1.82 -0.15
N PHE A 98 -7.66 -1.32 -0.02
CA PHE A 98 -7.01 -1.11 1.27
C PHE A 98 -7.83 -0.16 2.15
N ILE A 99 -8.19 1.02 1.62
CA ILE A 99 -9.01 2.02 2.33
C ILE A 99 -10.36 1.40 2.74
N ARG A 100 -11.06 0.78 1.78
CA ARG A 100 -12.38 0.18 2.03
C ARG A 100 -12.34 -0.90 3.11
N ALA A 101 -11.41 -1.84 3.04
CA ALA A 101 -11.32 -2.95 3.99
C ALA A 101 -10.93 -2.50 5.40
N THR A 102 -10.05 -1.49 5.49
CA THR A 102 -9.64 -0.91 6.78
C THR A 102 -10.76 -0.09 7.42
N ASP A 103 -11.49 0.72 6.63
CA ASP A 103 -12.67 1.44 7.09
C ASP A 103 -13.77 0.49 7.58
N GLY A 104 -14.09 -0.54 6.79
CA GLY A 104 -15.13 -1.51 7.15
C GLY A 104 -14.80 -2.34 8.39
N SER A 105 -13.53 -2.35 8.82
CA SER A 105 -13.07 -3.06 10.02
C SER A 105 -12.80 -2.15 11.21
N GLY A 106 -13.03 -0.83 11.07
CA GLY A 106 -12.79 0.15 12.13
C GLY A 106 -11.31 0.37 12.46
N TYR A 107 -10.40 0.11 11.50
CA TYR A 107 -8.98 0.43 11.69
C TYR A 107 -8.78 1.94 11.70
N ASP A 108 -8.27 2.49 12.79
CA ASP A 108 -7.93 3.91 12.86
C ASP A 108 -6.61 4.15 12.12
N ARG A 109 -6.70 4.39 10.81
CA ARG A 109 -5.55 4.74 10.00
C ARG A 109 -4.87 6.01 10.51
N SER A 110 -5.57 6.97 11.15
CA SER A 110 -5.05 8.31 11.50
C SER A 110 -3.77 8.30 12.34
N ASN A 111 -3.52 7.19 13.04
CA ASN A 111 -2.33 6.99 13.86
C ASN A 111 -1.10 6.44 13.09
N TYR A 112 -1.22 6.17 11.78
CA TYR A 112 -0.28 5.34 11.02
C TYR A 112 0.04 5.84 9.60
#